data_AF-A0A117KZJ0-F1
#
_entry.id   AF-A0A117KZJ0-F1
#
_cell.length_a   1.000
_cell.length_b   1.000
_cell.length_c   1.000
_cell.angle_alpha   90.00
_cell.angle_beta   90.00
_cell.angle_gamma   90.00
#
_symmetry.space_group_name_H-M   'P 1'
#
loop_
_entity.id
_entity.type
_entity.pdbx_description
1 polymer ?
#
loop_
_entity_poly.entity_id
_entity_poly.type
_entity_poly.pdbx_seq_one_letter_code
_entity_poly.pdbx_strand_id
1 'polypeptide(L)'
;MVKRIFIVVLVLCLFDSLQAKALDWIWSDPEGNDAYRFYSSNRLFLYSSPHQDISLCYRKGRTKKGAPFLVRKAPLGDWEFISWFKVQERRPGTSFGLILWDGGESKSYHLLFGLSDEDKLTLEGSLPKRCGLTPLFEVLFKVRNGLLKVEKSGDEYGFYFKEDLNES
;
A
#
# COMPACT_ATOMS: atom_id res chain seq x y z
N MET A 1 -15.30 -19.36 5.19
CA MET A 1 -15.28 -18.24 4.22
C MET A 1 -13.82 -17.88 3.97
N VAL A 2 -13.30 -18.14 2.78
CA VAL A 2 -11.86 -17.90 2.46
C VAL A 2 -11.65 -16.41 2.24
N LYS A 3 -10.92 -15.75 3.13
CA LYS A 3 -10.52 -14.34 2.99
C LYS A 3 -9.48 -14.22 1.87
N ARG A 4 -9.67 -13.28 0.95
CA ARG A 4 -8.79 -13.08 -0.22
C ARG A 4 -7.78 -12.00 0.13
N ILE A 5 -6.50 -12.22 -0.12
CA ILE A 5 -5.46 -11.21 0.09
C ILE A 5 -5.30 -10.37 -1.18
N PHE A 6 -5.26 -9.06 -1.01
CA PHE A 6 -5.22 -8.02 -2.02
C PHE A 6 -4.00 -7.13 -1.79
N ILE A 7 -3.26 -6.78 -2.85
CA ILE A 7 -1.99 -6.01 -2.75
C ILE A 7 -2.15 -4.61 -3.34
N VAL A 8 -1.82 -3.54 -2.59
CA VAL A 8 -1.76 -2.15 -3.11
C VAL A 8 -0.45 -1.94 -3.80
N VAL A 9 -0.52 -1.18 -4.87
CA VAL A 9 0.55 -1.05 -5.82
C VAL A 9 0.80 0.38 -6.19
N LEU A 10 2.09 0.72 -6.24
CA LEU A 10 2.65 1.76 -7.08
C LEU A 10 3.67 1.07 -8.01
N VAL A 11 3.26 0.56 -9.18
CA VAL A 11 4.19 -0.24 -10.02
C VAL A 11 5.33 0.63 -10.57
N LEU A 12 6.55 0.11 -10.51
CA LEU A 12 7.56 0.26 -11.56
C LEU A 12 8.33 -1.08 -11.69
N CYS A 13 7.65 -2.17 -12.07
CA CYS A 13 8.37 -3.41 -12.39
C CYS A 13 9.06 -3.26 -13.75
N LEU A 14 10.39 -3.39 -13.76
CA LEU A 14 11.12 -3.88 -14.91
C LEU A 14 11.09 -5.42 -14.85
N PHE A 15 10.87 -6.00 -16.03
CA PHE A 15 10.74 -7.41 -16.38
C PHE A 15 9.31 -8.00 -16.39
N ASP A 16 8.92 -8.28 -17.63
CA ASP A 16 7.74 -8.95 -18.19
C ASP A 16 6.35 -8.42 -17.86
N SER A 17 5.99 -7.43 -18.69
CA SER A 17 4.64 -7.08 -19.12
C SER A 17 3.74 -6.44 -18.06
N LEU A 18 3.83 -5.11 -17.96
CA LEU A 18 2.71 -4.24 -17.59
C LEU A 18 1.61 -4.23 -18.70
N GLN A 19 1.32 -5.40 -19.26
CA GLN A 19 0.06 -5.75 -19.93
C GLN A 19 -0.89 -6.50 -18.98
N ALA A 20 -0.67 -6.44 -17.66
CA ALA A 20 -1.79 -6.54 -16.72
C ALA A 20 -2.73 -5.37 -17.05
N LYS A 21 -3.73 -5.63 -17.89
CA LYS A 21 -4.70 -4.63 -18.36
C LYS A 21 -5.27 -3.93 -17.11
N ALA A 22 -5.63 -2.66 -17.23
CA ALA A 22 -6.33 -1.91 -16.17
C ALA A 22 -7.52 -2.68 -15.53
N LEU A 23 -8.04 -3.68 -16.23
CA LEU A 23 -9.08 -4.63 -15.83
C LEU A 23 -8.75 -5.51 -14.60
N ASP A 24 -7.49 -5.73 -14.25
CA ASP A 24 -7.12 -6.61 -13.12
C ASP A 24 -6.99 -5.87 -11.78
N TRP A 25 -7.08 -4.54 -11.82
CA TRP A 25 -7.05 -3.67 -10.65
C TRP A 25 -8.44 -3.41 -10.13
N ILE A 26 -8.58 -3.43 -8.81
CA ILE A 26 -9.79 -3.16 -8.08
C ILE A 26 -9.55 -1.89 -7.27
N TRP A 27 -10.39 -0.89 -7.51
CA TRP A 27 -10.42 0.33 -6.73
C TRP A 27 -11.40 0.17 -5.56
N SER A 28 -10.88 0.30 -4.34
CA SER A 28 -11.64 0.31 -3.10
C SER A 28 -11.55 1.72 -2.51
N ASP A 29 -12.62 2.49 -2.71
CA ASP A 29 -12.81 3.83 -2.18
C ASP A 29 -14.07 3.84 -1.30
N PRO A 30 -13.92 3.67 0.02
CA PRO A 30 -15.05 3.56 0.93
C PRO A 30 -15.81 4.89 1.12
N GLU A 31 -15.16 6.04 0.87
CA GLU A 31 -15.73 7.38 1.08
C GLU A 31 -16.28 8.00 -0.21
N GLY A 32 -15.84 7.53 -1.38
CA GLY A 32 -16.29 7.97 -2.69
C GLY A 32 -15.72 9.34 -3.10
N ASN A 33 -14.62 9.78 -2.48
CA ASN A 33 -14.01 11.09 -2.69
C ASN A 33 -12.51 11.01 -3.00
N ASP A 34 -12.03 9.84 -3.43
CA ASP A 34 -10.63 9.59 -3.78
C ASP A 34 -10.47 9.40 -5.29
N ALA A 35 -9.24 9.42 -5.78
CA ALA A 35 -8.98 9.27 -7.20
C ALA A 35 -7.72 8.47 -7.50
N TYR A 36 -7.74 7.75 -8.62
CA TYR A 36 -6.56 7.12 -9.19
C TYR A 36 -6.50 7.31 -10.71
N ARG A 37 -5.29 7.26 -11.26
CA ARG A 37 -5.09 7.30 -12.71
C ARG A 37 -3.84 6.54 -13.11
N PHE A 38 -3.98 5.59 -14.04
CA PHE A 38 -2.84 5.02 -14.75
C PHE A 38 -2.39 5.95 -15.86
N TYR A 39 -1.09 6.23 -15.93
CA TYR A 39 -0.46 6.89 -17.06
C TYR A 39 0.16 5.86 -18.01
N SER A 40 0.36 6.25 -19.28
CA SER A 40 1.06 5.43 -20.28
C SER A 40 2.52 5.14 -19.94
N SER A 41 3.12 5.90 -19.02
CA SER A 41 4.53 5.83 -18.62
C SER A 41 4.81 4.87 -17.47
N ASN A 42 3.98 3.84 -17.26
CA ASN A 42 4.06 2.93 -16.10
C ASN A 42 4.01 3.69 -14.76
N ARG A 43 3.32 4.82 -14.73
CA ARG A 43 3.11 5.62 -13.52
C ARG A 43 1.67 5.51 -13.07
N LEU A 44 1.49 5.54 -11.77
CA LEU A 44 0.19 5.62 -11.13
C LEU A 44 0.10 6.92 -10.35
N PHE A 45 -0.99 7.65 -10.53
CA PHE A 45 -1.42 8.69 -9.62
C PHE A 45 -2.43 8.12 -8.64
N LEU A 46 -2.25 8.43 -7.35
CA LEU A 46 -3.20 8.17 -6.28
C LEU A 46 -3.43 9.47 -5.52
N TYR A 47 -4.68 9.77 -5.23
CA TYR A 47 -5.10 10.85 -4.37
C TYR A 47 -6.03 10.29 -3.30
N SER A 48 -5.73 10.64 -2.04
CA SER A 48 -6.54 10.35 -0.87
C SER A 48 -6.97 11.68 -0.27
N SER A 49 -8.27 11.80 0.00
CA SER A 49 -8.85 12.96 0.66
C SER A 49 -8.37 13.06 2.12
N PRO A 50 -8.26 14.27 2.68
CA PRO A 50 -7.81 14.46 4.05
C PRO A 50 -8.65 13.69 5.10
N HIS A 51 -8.03 13.39 6.24
CA HIS A 51 -8.64 12.73 7.40
C HIS A 51 -9.04 11.26 7.21
N GLN A 52 -8.57 10.62 6.14
CA GLN A 52 -8.65 9.18 5.97
C GLN A 52 -7.45 8.50 6.64
N ASP A 53 -7.69 7.34 7.24
CA ASP A 53 -6.73 6.65 8.08
C ASP A 53 -6.71 5.17 7.74
N ILE A 54 -5.54 4.70 7.31
CA ILE A 54 -5.33 3.31 6.96
C ILE A 54 -5.36 2.42 8.20
N SER A 55 -4.93 2.88 9.37
CA SER A 55 -4.79 2.04 10.58
C SER A 55 -6.13 1.54 11.16
N LEU A 56 -7.26 2.09 10.69
CA LEU A 56 -8.58 1.75 11.18
C LEU A 56 -9.01 0.33 10.80
N CYS A 57 -9.53 -0.42 11.77
CA CYS A 57 -10.12 -1.76 11.53
C CYS A 57 -11.43 -1.73 10.73
N TYR A 58 -12.01 -0.55 10.57
CA TYR A 58 -13.24 -0.31 9.82
C TYR A 58 -12.91 0.73 8.75
N ARG A 59 -12.97 0.32 7.49
CA ARG A 59 -12.72 1.21 6.35
C ARG A 59 -14.01 1.84 5.84
N LYS A 60 -15.12 1.09 5.86
CA LYS A 60 -16.46 1.59 5.52
C LYS A 60 -17.35 1.65 6.75
N GLY A 61 -18.11 2.75 6.90
CA GLY A 61 -19.15 2.88 7.91
C GLY A 61 -18.87 3.94 8.97
N ARG A 62 -18.85 3.55 10.25
CA ARG A 62 -19.05 4.45 11.42
C ARG A 62 -18.12 5.66 11.49
N THR A 63 -16.91 5.60 10.94
CA THR A 63 -15.95 6.70 11.02
C THR A 63 -15.95 7.58 9.79
N LYS A 64 -16.36 7.07 8.61
CA LYS A 64 -16.19 7.74 7.31
C LYS A 64 -14.75 8.24 7.07
N LYS A 65 -13.77 7.40 7.39
CA LYS A 65 -12.33 7.73 7.35
C LYS A 65 -11.53 6.63 6.67
N GLY A 66 -12.14 5.78 5.83
CA GLY A 66 -11.38 4.72 5.17
C GLY A 66 -10.43 5.28 4.12
N ALA A 67 -9.16 4.89 4.17
CA ALA A 67 -8.20 5.21 3.12
C ALA A 67 -8.47 4.40 1.84
N PRO A 68 -8.23 4.96 0.65
CA PRO A 68 -8.47 4.29 -0.62
C PRO A 68 -7.36 3.30 -0.95
N PHE A 69 -7.74 2.14 -1.47
CA PHE A 69 -6.80 1.13 -1.93
C PHE A 69 -6.99 0.84 -3.41
N LEU A 70 -5.90 0.87 -4.18
CA LEU A 70 -5.85 0.31 -5.53
C LEU A 70 -5.14 -1.04 -5.48
N VAL A 71 -5.90 -2.12 -5.61
CA VAL A 71 -5.40 -3.48 -5.34
C VAL A 71 -5.59 -4.45 -6.47
N ARG A 72 -4.86 -5.55 -6.45
CA ARG A 72 -5.20 -6.75 -7.22
C ARG A 72 -5.19 -7.99 -6.34
N LYS A 73 -5.81 -9.06 -6.80
CA LYS A 73 -5.75 -10.35 -6.12
C LYS A 73 -4.31 -10.87 -6.13
N ALA A 74 -3.81 -11.30 -4.98
CA ALA A 74 -2.51 -11.95 -4.90
C ALA A 74 -2.51 -13.28 -5.68
N PRO A 75 -1.41 -13.65 -6.37
CA PRO A 75 -1.24 -14.98 -6.96
C PRO A 75 -1.37 -16.10 -5.92
N LEU A 76 -1.64 -17.32 -6.38
CA LEU A 76 -1.53 -18.52 -5.55
C LEU A 76 -0.05 -18.92 -5.42
N GLY A 77 0.34 -19.47 -4.27
CA GLY A 77 1.72 -19.89 -4.02
C GLY A 77 2.63 -18.74 -3.59
N ASP A 78 3.89 -18.81 -4.03
CA ASP A 78 4.91 -17.80 -3.76
C ASP A 78 4.87 -16.70 -4.81
N TRP A 79 5.16 -15.47 -4.40
CA TRP A 79 5.13 -14.32 -5.28
C TRP A 79 5.95 -13.17 -4.69
N GLU A 80 6.36 -12.26 -5.56
CA GLU A 80 6.89 -10.97 -5.16
C GLU A 80 6.14 -9.83 -5.85
N PHE A 81 6.10 -8.69 -5.16
CA PHE A 81 5.57 -7.45 -5.67
C PHE A 81 6.57 -6.33 -5.40
N ILE A 82 6.96 -5.62 -6.46
CA ILE A 82 7.98 -4.57 -6.42
C ILE A 82 7.39 -3.25 -6.92
N SER A 83 7.71 -2.18 -6.21
CA SER A 83 7.28 -0.81 -6.49
C SER A 83 8.46 0.13 -6.38
N TRP A 84 8.65 1.00 -7.37
CA TRP A 84 9.50 2.17 -7.19
C TRP A 84 8.63 3.37 -6.90
N PHE A 85 9.07 4.18 -5.95
CA PHE A 85 8.42 5.42 -5.61
C PHE A 85 9.34 6.61 -5.87
N LYS A 86 8.72 7.74 -6.18
CA LYS A 86 9.34 9.06 -6.15
C LYS A 86 8.30 10.03 -5.59
N VAL A 87 8.61 10.64 -4.46
CA VAL A 87 7.76 11.66 -3.83
C VAL A 87 8.43 13.02 -3.88
N GLN A 88 7.65 14.03 -4.28
CA GLN A 88 8.16 15.40 -4.38
C GLN A 88 8.36 16.02 -2.98
N GLU A 89 7.38 15.80 -2.11
CA GLU A 89 7.31 16.33 -0.75
C GLU A 89 6.71 15.25 0.17
N ARG A 90 7.21 15.19 1.40
CA ARG A 90 6.64 14.37 2.48
C ARG A 90 6.03 15.29 3.51
N ARG A 91 4.86 14.91 4.04
CA ARG A 91 4.10 15.74 4.98
C ARG A 91 3.76 14.95 6.25
N PRO A 92 3.70 15.60 7.42
CA PRO A 92 3.26 14.95 8.66
C PRO A 92 1.85 14.36 8.50
N GLY A 93 1.61 13.20 9.11
CA GLY A 93 0.30 12.55 9.08
C GLY A 93 -0.11 11.99 7.71
N THR A 94 0.87 11.74 6.83
CA THR A 94 0.63 11.05 5.56
C THR A 94 1.35 9.71 5.53
N SER A 95 0.69 8.68 5.00
CA SER A 95 1.29 7.36 4.77
C SER A 95 0.99 6.91 3.33
N PHE A 96 1.95 6.29 2.66
CA PHE A 96 1.73 5.60 1.38
C PHE A 96 2.71 4.44 1.22
N GLY A 97 2.32 3.41 0.46
CA GLY A 97 3.15 2.23 0.30
C GLY A 97 2.44 1.06 -0.35
N LEU A 98 2.99 -0.12 -0.12
CA LEU A 98 2.42 -1.40 -0.51
C LEU A 98 1.50 -1.90 0.60
N ILE A 99 0.29 -2.34 0.26
CA ILE A 99 -0.62 -2.94 1.24
C ILE A 99 -0.75 -4.43 1.00
N LEU A 100 -0.99 -5.20 2.05
CA LEU A 100 -1.68 -6.49 2.03
C LEU A 100 -3.04 -6.30 2.68
N TRP A 101 -4.13 -6.75 2.06
CA TRP A 101 -5.49 -6.50 2.55
C TRP A 101 -6.37 -7.74 2.39
N ASP A 102 -7.20 -8.07 3.38
CA ASP A 102 -8.05 -9.27 3.37
C ASP A 102 -9.37 -9.15 2.56
N GLY A 103 -9.59 -7.99 1.93
CA GLY A 103 -10.79 -7.69 1.14
C GLY A 103 -11.98 -7.21 1.98
N GLY A 104 -11.84 -7.09 3.30
CA GLY A 104 -12.89 -6.64 4.18
C GLY A 104 -13.02 -5.11 4.24
N GLU A 105 -14.24 -4.59 4.19
CA GLU A 105 -14.51 -3.15 4.35
C GLU A 105 -15.04 -2.81 5.76
N SER A 106 -15.98 -3.63 6.27
CA SER A 106 -16.58 -3.44 7.61
C SER A 106 -15.82 -4.11 8.74
N LYS A 107 -14.88 -5.00 8.44
CA LYS A 107 -13.89 -5.51 9.38
C LYS A 107 -12.68 -5.90 8.53
N SER A 108 -11.75 -4.96 8.41
CA SER A 108 -10.58 -5.07 7.53
C SER A 108 -9.38 -5.54 8.31
N TYR A 109 -8.63 -6.46 7.71
CA TYR A 109 -7.25 -6.72 8.12
C TYR A 109 -6.31 -6.37 6.99
N HIS A 110 -5.26 -5.64 7.32
CA HIS A 110 -4.30 -5.19 6.35
C HIS A 110 -2.98 -4.76 6.98
N LEU A 111 -1.94 -4.76 6.17
CA LEU A 111 -0.61 -4.28 6.50
C LEU A 111 -0.16 -3.32 5.39
N LEU A 112 0.06 -2.05 5.71
CA LEU A 112 0.75 -1.09 4.88
C LEU A 112 2.23 -1.12 5.22
N PHE A 113 3.06 -1.33 4.20
CA PHE A 113 4.49 -1.17 4.24
C PHE A 113 4.91 -0.02 3.33
N GLY A 114 5.46 1.05 3.89
CA GLY A 114 5.87 2.20 3.10
C GLY A 114 6.22 3.43 3.91
N LEU A 115 6.23 4.59 3.24
CA LEU A 115 6.61 5.84 3.85
C LEU A 115 5.48 6.32 4.77
N SER A 116 5.86 6.85 5.94
CA SER A 116 4.95 7.46 6.90
C SER A 116 5.57 8.75 7.44
N ASP A 117 4.75 9.77 7.67
CA ASP A 117 5.18 11.11 8.08
C ASP A 117 6.26 11.69 7.15
N GLU A 118 7.08 12.60 7.67
CA GLU A 118 8.12 13.30 6.93
C GLU A 118 9.38 12.45 6.70
N ASP A 119 9.65 11.48 7.57
CA ASP A 119 10.96 10.84 7.63
C ASP A 119 10.97 9.38 8.09
N LYS A 120 9.85 8.67 8.01
CA LYS A 120 9.78 7.26 8.45
C LYS A 120 9.45 6.29 7.33
N LEU A 121 9.89 5.06 7.52
CA LEU A 121 9.37 3.88 6.82
C LEU A 121 8.73 2.97 7.87
N THR A 122 7.47 2.59 7.67
CA THR A 122 6.70 1.82 8.64
C THR A 122 6.11 0.55 8.02
N LEU A 123 5.87 -0.44 8.90
CA LEU A 123 4.90 -1.51 8.67
C LEU A 123 3.77 -1.32 9.67
N GLU A 124 2.58 -0.96 9.22
CA GLU A 124 1.45 -0.60 10.08
C GLU A 124 0.13 -1.17 9.56
N GLY A 125 -0.90 -1.23 10.41
CA GLY A 125 -2.23 -1.63 9.95
C GLY A 125 -3.05 -2.39 10.99
N SER A 126 -4.04 -3.12 10.50
CA SER A 126 -5.04 -3.82 11.30
C SER A 126 -4.83 -5.32 11.23
N LEU A 127 -4.61 -5.96 12.39
CA LEU A 127 -4.50 -7.40 12.53
C LEU A 127 -5.66 -7.97 13.36
N PRO A 128 -6.04 -9.26 13.20
CA PRO A 128 -7.15 -9.87 13.92
C PRO A 128 -7.16 -9.69 15.44
N LYS A 129 -5.97 -9.64 16.05
CA LYS A 129 -5.78 -9.48 17.50
C LYS A 129 -5.34 -8.06 17.91
N ARG A 130 -5.07 -7.18 16.94
CA ARG A 130 -4.50 -5.85 17.18
C ARG A 130 -5.09 -4.87 16.19
N CYS A 131 -6.05 -4.09 16.67
CA CYS A 131 -6.43 -2.84 16.04
C CYS A 131 -5.52 -1.76 16.61
N GLY A 132 -4.71 -1.06 15.82
CA GLY A 132 -3.80 -0.11 16.44
C GLY A 132 -3.09 0.85 15.52
N LEU A 133 -2.95 2.07 16.04
CA LEU A 133 -2.19 3.21 15.53
C LEU A 133 -0.67 3.04 15.70
N THR A 134 -0.21 1.91 16.26
CA THR A 134 1.22 1.69 16.51
C THR A 134 1.80 0.78 15.44
N PRO A 135 2.86 1.21 14.75
CA PRO A 135 3.55 0.38 13.77
C PRO A 135 4.07 -0.93 14.38
N LEU A 136 4.12 -1.98 13.56
CA LEU A 136 4.83 -3.23 13.84
C LEU A 136 6.35 -3.06 13.64
N PHE A 137 6.73 -2.14 12.78
CA PHE A 137 8.10 -1.78 12.46
C PHE A 137 8.14 -0.29 12.07
N GLU A 138 9.17 0.42 12.51
CA GLU A 138 9.43 1.82 12.16
C GLU A 138 10.94 2.05 12.12
N VAL A 139 11.42 2.72 11.08
CA VAL A 139 12.80 3.23 11.00
C VAL A 139 12.83 4.64 10.44
N LEU A 140 13.89 5.37 10.78
CA LEU A 140 14.21 6.63 10.13
C LEU A 140 14.57 6.37 8.66
N PHE A 141 13.86 7.01 7.76
CA PHE A 141 13.99 6.89 6.32
C PHE A 141 13.63 8.22 5.67
N LYS A 142 14.63 9.06 5.35
CA LYS A 142 14.43 10.42 4.80
C LYS A 142 14.39 10.47 3.27
N VAL A 143 14.63 9.34 2.62
CA VAL A 143 14.77 9.28 1.16
C VAL A 143 13.41 9.49 0.49
N ARG A 144 13.43 10.16 -0.66
CA ARG A 144 12.24 10.53 -1.45
C ARG A 144 12.02 9.65 -2.67
N ASN A 145 12.97 8.79 -2.97
CA ASN A 145 12.99 7.86 -4.08
C ASN A 145 13.58 6.53 -3.64
N GLY A 146 13.09 5.44 -4.21
CA GLY A 146 13.56 4.13 -3.83
C GLY A 146 12.61 3.05 -4.27
N LEU A 147 12.80 1.88 -3.67
CA LEU A 147 12.04 0.69 -3.97
C LEU A 147 11.46 0.10 -2.69
N LEU A 148 10.21 -0.34 -2.79
CA LEU A 148 9.52 -1.19 -1.82
C LEU A 148 9.26 -2.55 -2.47
N LYS A 149 9.45 -3.62 -1.70
CA LYS A 149 9.11 -4.98 -2.09
C LYS A 149 8.34 -5.67 -0.97
N VAL A 150 7.28 -6.37 -1.37
CA VAL A 150 6.62 -7.37 -0.53
C VAL A 150 6.72 -8.70 -1.24
N GLU A 151 7.10 -9.75 -0.53
CA GLU A 151 7.10 -11.10 -1.07
C GLU A 151 6.40 -12.07 -0.13
N LYS A 152 5.94 -13.19 -0.69
CA LYS A 152 5.42 -14.32 0.04
C LYS A 152 6.24 -15.55 -0.33
N SER A 153 6.73 -16.26 0.67
CA SER A 153 7.43 -17.54 0.56
C SER A 153 6.85 -18.52 1.56
N GLY A 154 6.15 -19.54 1.09
CA GLY A 154 5.39 -20.44 1.97
C GLY A 154 4.35 -19.66 2.78
N ASP A 155 4.40 -19.74 4.11
CA ASP A 155 3.49 -19.02 5.01
C ASP A 155 4.05 -17.68 5.50
N GLU A 156 5.23 -17.29 5.03
CA GLU A 156 5.93 -16.07 5.47
C GLU A 156 5.77 -14.93 4.48
N TYR A 157 5.74 -13.70 5.02
CA TYR A 157 5.76 -12.46 4.25
C TYR A 157 7.04 -11.69 4.56
N GLY A 158 7.78 -11.35 3.51
CA GLY A 158 8.96 -10.51 3.59
C GLY A 158 8.65 -9.08 3.13
N PHE A 159 9.19 -8.10 3.84
CA PHE A 159 9.07 -6.67 3.52
C PHE A 159 10.47 -6.08 3.36
N TYR A 160 10.77 -5.49 2.21
CA TYR A 160 12.10 -5.01 1.88
C TYR A 160 12.04 -3.61 1.29
N PHE A 161 13.03 -2.80 1.62
CA PHE A 161 13.19 -1.47 1.05
C PHE A 161 14.61 -1.27 0.57
N LYS A 162 14.77 -0.42 -0.43
CA LYS A 162 16.07 0.03 -0.91
C LYS A 162 16.01 1.52 -1.22
N GLU A 163 17.01 2.24 -0.73
CA GLU A 163 17.25 3.65 -1.08
C GLU A 163 17.80 3.74 -2.50
N ASP A 164 17.26 4.66 -3.30
CA ASP A 164 17.90 5.05 -4.55
C ASP A 164 18.77 6.27 -4.31
N LEU A 165 20.07 6.02 -4.09
CA LEU A 165 21.06 7.07 -3.79
C LEU A 165 21.44 7.91 -5.02
N ASN A 166 20.93 7.57 -6.21
CA ASN A 166 21.28 8.25 -7.45
C ASN A 166 20.33 9.40 -7.80
N GLU A 167 20.30 10.47 -6.99
CA GLU A 167 19.96 11.83 -7.45
C GLU A 167 20.70 12.86 -6.56
N SER A 168 21.94 13.17 -6.93
CA SER A 168 22.66 14.40 -6.55
C SER A 168 22.39 15.49 -7.57
#